data_AF-T1CI48-F1
#
_entry.id   AF-T1CI48-F1
#
_cell.length_a   1.000
_cell.length_b   1.000
_cell.length_c   1.000
_cell.angle_alpha   90.00
_cell.angle_beta   90.00
_cell.angle_gamma   90.00
#
_symmetry.space_group_name_H-M   'P 1'
#
loop_
_entity.id
_entity.type
_entity.pdbx_description
1 polymer ?
#
loop_
_entity_poly.entity_id
_entity_poly.type
_entity_poly.pdbx_seq_one_letter_code
_entity_poly.pdbx_strand_id
1 'polypeptide(L)'
;VYSYMFENENTFARLQREGKEKVFDEKYESALIEAASYLSKEYPNIISGDVLEEKKIEDISPIDGKKIATFQLSSKESVEKAVNLLHSGYRQWFAKGYLERSRTLLKAYDLIREKKYLIAAIEAYENGKNRYEAVADVDEALDFIKYYSLNLVKNEGFIRFTG
;
A
#
# COMPACT_ATOMS: atom_id res chain seq x y z
N VAL A 1 -12.37 18.57 -0.69
CA VAL A 1 -11.67 19.21 0.44
C VAL A 1 -11.59 18.18 1.54
N TYR A 2 -10.40 17.69 1.91
CA TYR A 2 -10.29 16.72 3.00
C TYR A 2 -10.68 17.42 4.31
N SER A 3 -11.52 16.77 5.11
CA SER A 3 -11.81 17.22 6.47
C SER A 3 -10.52 17.21 7.29
N TYR A 4 -10.33 18.22 8.13
CA TYR A 4 -9.23 18.24 9.11
C TYR A 4 -9.43 17.24 10.25
N MET A 5 -10.61 16.62 10.35
CA MET A 5 -10.89 15.57 11.33
C MET A 5 -10.45 14.22 10.77
N PHE A 6 -9.47 13.61 11.44
CA PHE A 6 -9.00 12.27 11.13
C PHE A 6 -9.97 11.25 11.71
N GLU A 7 -10.38 10.31 10.86
CA GLU A 7 -11.22 9.17 11.21
C GLU A 7 -10.61 7.93 10.57
N ASN A 8 -10.49 6.87 11.37
CA ASN A 8 -10.00 5.57 10.95
C ASN A 8 -10.97 4.90 9.98
N GLU A 9 -10.46 4.16 9.00
CA GLU A 9 -11.28 3.48 7.99
C GLU A 9 -12.27 2.48 8.61
N ASN A 10 -11.80 1.63 9.54
CA ASN A 10 -12.61 0.66 10.31
C ASN A 10 -13.70 -0.03 9.47
N THR A 11 -13.36 -0.50 8.28
CA THR A 11 -14.29 -0.83 7.20
C THR A 11 -15.32 -1.86 7.63
N PHE A 12 -14.87 -2.98 8.20
CA PHE A 12 -15.76 -4.06 8.62
C PHE A 12 -16.66 -3.62 9.78
N ALA A 13 -16.08 -3.05 10.85
CA ALA A 13 -16.84 -2.58 12.01
C ALA A 13 -17.90 -1.53 11.64
N ARG A 14 -17.60 -0.65 10.67
CA ARG A 14 -18.56 0.33 10.17
C ARG A 14 -19.70 -0.34 9.41
N LEU A 15 -19.39 -1.25 8.49
CA LEU A 15 -20.42 -1.99 7.73
C LEU A 15 -21.29 -2.86 8.64
N GLN A 16 -20.69 -3.48 9.67
CA GLN A 16 -21.42 -4.25 10.68
C GLN A 16 -22.41 -3.39 11.47
N ARG A 17 -22.00 -2.22 11.95
CA ARG A 17 -22.92 -1.27 12.62
C ARG A 17 -24.07 -0.81 11.71
N GLU A 18 -23.83 -0.77 10.40
CA GLU A 18 -24.83 -0.40 9.40
C GLU A 18 -25.71 -1.61 8.95
N GLY A 19 -25.45 -2.82 9.44
CA GLY A 19 -26.13 -4.06 9.00
C GLY A 19 -25.83 -4.45 7.56
N LYS A 20 -24.61 -4.13 7.07
CA LYS A 20 -24.16 -4.30 5.68
C LYS A 20 -23.01 -5.31 5.54
N GLU A 21 -22.93 -6.30 6.42
CA GLU A 21 -21.93 -7.36 6.39
C GLU A 21 -21.93 -8.10 5.04
N LYS A 22 -23.11 -8.33 4.47
CA LYS A 22 -23.23 -8.96 3.15
C LYS A 22 -22.50 -8.18 2.05
N VAL A 23 -22.51 -6.85 2.10
CA VAL A 23 -21.79 -6.00 1.13
C VAL A 23 -20.28 -6.13 1.30
N PHE A 24 -19.80 -6.31 2.54
CA PHE A 24 -18.39 -6.59 2.80
C PHE A 24 -17.98 -7.92 2.15
N ASP A 25 -18.76 -8.97 2.39
CA ASP A 25 -18.48 -10.30 1.84
C ASP A 25 -18.51 -10.30 0.32
N GLU A 26 -19.56 -9.75 -0.30
CA GLU A 26 -19.69 -9.69 -1.78
C GLU A 26 -18.51 -8.95 -2.44
N LYS A 27 -18.04 -7.86 -1.82
CA LYS A 27 -16.85 -7.13 -2.31
C LYS A 27 -15.57 -7.93 -2.16
N TYR A 28 -15.42 -8.63 -1.04
CA TYR A 28 -14.24 -9.46 -0.80
C TYR A 28 -14.20 -10.67 -1.76
N GLU A 29 -15.32 -11.36 -1.98
CA GLU A 29 -15.41 -12.47 -2.93
C GLU A 29 -15.07 -12.01 -4.36
N SER A 30 -15.58 -10.84 -4.77
CA SER A 30 -15.25 -10.26 -6.08
C SER A 30 -13.76 -9.95 -6.20
N ALA A 31 -13.14 -9.46 -5.12
CA ALA A 31 -11.72 -9.15 -5.09
C ALA A 31 -10.83 -10.40 -5.13
N LEU A 32 -11.26 -11.54 -4.57
CA LEU A 32 -10.52 -12.81 -4.71
C LEU A 32 -10.41 -13.24 -6.18
N ILE A 33 -11.49 -13.06 -6.96
CA ILE A 33 -11.48 -13.35 -8.40
C ILE A 33 -10.51 -12.42 -9.14
N GLU A 34 -10.53 -11.13 -8.82
CA GLU A 34 -9.62 -10.15 -9.43
C GLU A 34 -8.15 -10.43 -9.05
N ALA A 35 -7.89 -10.76 -7.78
CA ALA A 35 -6.56 -11.07 -7.25
C ALA A 35 -5.89 -12.22 -7.98
N ALA A 36 -6.64 -13.23 -8.44
CA ALA A 36 -6.11 -14.35 -9.21
C ALA A 36 -5.33 -13.89 -10.45
N SER A 37 -5.69 -12.75 -11.06
CA SER A 37 -4.98 -12.20 -12.20
C SER A 37 -3.59 -11.64 -11.86
N TYR A 38 -3.27 -11.44 -10.58
CA TYR A 38 -1.97 -10.96 -10.10
C TYR A 38 -1.08 -12.10 -9.59
N LEU A 39 -1.61 -13.31 -9.43
CA LEU A 39 -0.86 -14.46 -8.93
C LEU A 39 -0.05 -15.17 -10.03
N SER A 40 0.94 -15.94 -9.61
CA SER A 40 1.87 -16.72 -10.45
C SER A 40 2.63 -15.89 -11.50
N LYS A 41 2.71 -14.58 -11.30
CA LYS A 41 3.46 -13.65 -12.16
C LYS A 41 4.89 -13.45 -11.69
N GLU A 42 5.72 -12.97 -12.60
CA GLU A 42 7.04 -12.44 -12.27
C GLU A 42 6.99 -10.91 -12.19
N TYR A 43 7.52 -10.36 -11.10
CA TYR A 43 7.55 -8.92 -10.87
C TYR A 43 9.00 -8.40 -10.92
N PRO A 44 9.30 -7.40 -11.77
CA PRO A 44 10.61 -6.78 -11.83
C PRO A 44 10.82 -5.84 -10.63
N ASN A 45 12.07 -5.45 -10.42
CA ASN A 45 12.37 -4.34 -9.52
C ASN A 45 11.95 -3.02 -10.15
N ILE A 46 11.51 -2.06 -9.34
CA ILE A 46 11.11 -0.73 -9.82
C ILE A 46 12.13 0.31 -9.36
N ILE A 47 12.97 0.79 -10.28
CA ILE A 47 13.98 1.83 -10.05
C ILE A 47 13.91 2.84 -11.20
N SER A 48 13.00 3.82 -11.08
CA SER A 48 12.63 4.74 -12.16
C SER A 48 12.13 4.03 -13.43
N GLY A 49 11.36 2.94 -13.24
CA GLY A 49 10.94 2.01 -14.28
C GLY A 49 11.39 0.59 -13.95
N ASP A 50 11.01 -0.36 -14.79
CA ASP A 50 11.30 -1.78 -14.57
C ASP A 50 12.80 -2.06 -14.76
N VAL A 51 13.37 -2.79 -13.81
CA VAL A 51 14.74 -3.29 -13.82
C VAL A 51 14.68 -4.81 -13.71
N LEU A 52 15.22 -5.48 -14.73
CA LEU A 52 15.29 -6.93 -14.79
C LEU A 52 16.54 -7.45 -14.08
N GLU A 53 16.38 -8.45 -13.21
CA GLU A 53 17.45 -9.15 -12.52
C GLU A 53 17.49 -10.63 -12.90
N GLU A 54 18.68 -11.22 -12.85
CA GLU A 54 18.87 -12.64 -13.08
C GLU A 54 18.45 -13.49 -11.88
N LYS A 55 18.76 -13.04 -10.66
CA LYS A 55 18.44 -13.76 -9.43
C LYS A 55 16.99 -13.52 -9.04
N LYS A 56 16.29 -14.58 -8.65
CA LYS A 56 14.86 -14.54 -8.33
C LYS A 56 14.57 -15.36 -7.07
N ILE A 57 13.46 -15.05 -6.43
CA ILE A 57 12.88 -15.79 -5.33
C ILE A 57 11.41 -16.08 -5.63
N GLU A 58 10.95 -17.29 -5.32
CA GLU A 58 9.53 -17.62 -5.37
C GLU A 58 8.90 -17.31 -4.03
N ASP A 59 7.78 -16.62 -4.07
CA ASP A 59 6.90 -16.43 -2.92
C ASP A 59 5.81 -17.50 -2.93
N ILE A 60 5.66 -18.19 -1.81
CA ILE A 60 4.88 -19.42 -1.68
C ILE A 60 3.82 -19.23 -0.60
N SER A 61 2.57 -19.45 -1.00
CA SER A 61 1.38 -19.39 -0.16
C SER A 61 1.52 -20.30 1.06
N PRO A 62 1.36 -19.79 2.30
CA PRO A 62 1.30 -20.62 3.49
C PRO A 62 -0.03 -21.39 3.61
N ILE A 63 -1.04 -21.04 2.80
CA ILE A 63 -2.37 -21.67 2.84
C ILE A 63 -2.34 -23.06 2.20
N ASP A 64 -1.71 -23.16 1.02
CA ASP A 64 -1.79 -24.34 0.16
C ASP A 64 -0.48 -24.70 -0.55
N GLY A 65 0.61 -24.00 -0.27
CA GLY A 65 1.92 -24.25 -0.87
C GLY A 65 2.02 -23.86 -2.35
N LYS A 66 1.02 -23.17 -2.91
CA LYS A 66 1.07 -22.70 -4.29
C LYS A 66 1.92 -21.43 -4.41
N LYS A 67 2.51 -21.24 -5.57
CA LYS A 67 3.28 -20.02 -5.87
C LYS A 67 2.38 -18.80 -6.03
N ILE A 68 2.65 -17.77 -5.23
CA ILE A 68 2.03 -16.45 -5.30
C ILE A 68 2.68 -15.62 -6.40
N ALA A 69 4.00 -15.53 -6.41
CA ALA A 69 4.73 -14.76 -7.40
C ALA A 69 6.21 -15.21 -7.48
N THR A 70 6.90 -14.71 -8.49
CA THR A 70 8.36 -14.72 -8.56
C THR A 70 8.85 -13.28 -8.49
N PHE A 71 9.65 -12.95 -7.48
CA PHE A 71 10.23 -11.63 -7.30
C PHE A 71 11.71 -11.64 -7.69
N GLN A 72 12.15 -10.57 -8.31
CA GLN A 72 13.53 -10.40 -8.74
C GLN A 72 14.41 -9.83 -7.60
N LEU A 73 15.47 -10.54 -7.24
CA LEU A 73 16.39 -10.14 -6.17
C LEU A 73 17.34 -9.07 -6.67
N SER A 74 17.28 -7.88 -6.06
CA SER A 74 18.13 -6.75 -6.47
C SER A 74 19.62 -7.07 -6.39
N SER A 75 20.34 -6.79 -7.46
CA SER A 75 21.80 -6.83 -7.48
C SER A 75 22.39 -5.66 -6.70
N LYS A 76 23.68 -5.77 -6.33
CA LYS A 76 24.41 -4.65 -5.72
C LYS A 76 24.37 -3.39 -6.59
N GLU A 77 24.51 -3.55 -7.90
CA GLU A 77 24.47 -2.44 -8.85
C GLU A 77 23.10 -1.75 -8.89
N SER A 78 22.01 -2.53 -8.92
CA SER A 78 20.65 -1.98 -8.85
C SER A 78 20.41 -1.23 -7.54
N VAL A 79 20.88 -1.76 -6.41
CA VAL A 79 20.77 -1.08 -5.11
C VAL A 79 21.56 0.24 -5.13
N GLU A 80 22.80 0.24 -5.62
CA GLU A 80 23.61 1.47 -5.76
C GLU A 80 22.94 2.49 -6.67
N LYS A 81 22.37 2.05 -7.80
CA LYS A 81 21.59 2.91 -8.71
C LYS A 81 20.38 3.52 -8.02
N ALA A 82 19.61 2.74 -7.27
CA ALA A 82 18.45 3.23 -6.52
C ALA A 82 18.87 4.28 -5.46
N VAL A 83 19.92 4.00 -4.69
CA VAL A 83 20.43 4.93 -3.67
C VAL A 83 20.91 6.24 -4.30
N ASN A 84 21.65 6.17 -5.40
CA ASN A 84 22.12 7.37 -6.11
C ASN A 84 20.96 8.20 -6.68
N LEU A 85 19.92 7.55 -7.20
CA LEU A 85 18.71 8.22 -7.66
C LEU A 85 17.98 8.93 -6.50
N LEU A 86 17.82 8.26 -5.36
CA LEU A 86 17.20 8.85 -4.17
C LEU A 86 18.01 10.03 -3.64
N HIS A 87 19.34 9.89 -3.58
CA HIS A 87 20.24 10.95 -3.10
C HIS A 87 20.28 12.16 -4.02
N SER A 88 20.15 11.99 -5.34
CA SER A 88 20.05 13.11 -6.28
C SER A 88 18.64 13.73 -6.29
N GLY A 89 17.59 12.93 -6.06
CA GLY A 89 16.20 13.37 -6.10
C GLY A 89 15.65 14.02 -4.82
N TYR A 90 16.24 13.75 -3.65
CA TYR A 90 15.61 14.17 -2.38
C TYR A 90 15.42 15.70 -2.26
N ARG A 91 16.35 16.51 -2.80
CA ARG A 91 16.24 17.98 -2.72
C ARG A 91 15.04 18.48 -3.52
N GLN A 92 14.78 17.89 -4.69
CA GLN A 92 13.62 18.24 -5.51
C GLN A 92 12.32 17.84 -4.80
N TRP A 93 12.29 16.65 -4.20
CA TRP A 93 11.16 16.21 -3.36
C TRP A 93 10.93 17.12 -2.16
N PHE A 94 12.00 17.56 -1.50
CA PHE A 94 11.93 18.50 -0.38
C PHE A 94 11.39 19.87 -0.83
N ALA A 95 11.85 20.37 -1.98
CA ALA A 95 11.49 21.67 -2.53
C ALA A 95 10.00 21.80 -2.94
N LYS A 96 9.30 20.69 -3.20
CA LYS A 96 7.83 20.67 -3.40
C LYS A 96 7.04 21.25 -2.22
N GLY A 97 7.65 21.32 -1.03
CA GLY A 97 6.99 21.82 0.17
C GLY A 97 5.96 20.85 0.76
N TYR A 98 5.54 21.12 1.99
CA TYR A 98 4.75 20.17 2.78
C TYR A 98 3.32 19.98 2.22
N LEU A 99 2.72 21.02 1.62
CA LEU A 99 1.38 20.95 1.03
C LEU A 99 1.33 20.00 -0.18
N GLU A 100 2.29 20.10 -1.11
CA GLU A 100 2.31 19.25 -2.30
C GLU A 100 2.65 17.80 -1.96
N ARG A 101 3.57 17.58 -1.01
CA ARG A 101 3.86 16.23 -0.50
C ARG A 101 2.64 15.59 0.17
N SER A 102 1.94 16.33 1.02
CA SER A 102 0.69 15.86 1.65
C SER A 102 -0.36 15.51 0.60
N ARG A 103 -0.57 16.36 -0.41
CA ARG A 103 -1.48 16.07 -1.54
C ARG A 103 -1.07 14.82 -2.31
N THR A 104 0.22 14.57 -2.48
CA THR A 104 0.72 13.38 -3.19
C THR A 104 0.38 12.11 -2.42
N LEU A 105 0.59 12.11 -1.10
CA LEU A 105 0.23 10.98 -0.23
C LEU A 105 -1.29 10.78 -0.15
N LEU A 106 -2.09 11.84 -0.10
CA LEU A 106 -3.55 11.74 -0.11
C LEU A 106 -4.11 11.18 -1.43
N LYS A 107 -3.44 11.45 -2.56
CA LYS A 107 -3.76 10.76 -3.83
C LYS A 107 -3.47 9.26 -3.76
N ALA A 108 -2.37 8.87 -3.13
CA ALA A 108 -2.06 7.45 -2.92
C ALA A 108 -3.09 6.78 -2.00
N TYR A 109 -3.52 7.47 -0.93
CA TYR A 109 -4.61 7.01 -0.07
C TYR A 109 -5.89 6.74 -0.87
N ASP A 110 -6.33 7.67 -1.73
CA ASP A 110 -7.53 7.46 -2.54
C ASP A 110 -7.41 6.24 -3.47
N LEU A 111 -6.27 6.11 -4.16
CA LEU A 111 -6.00 4.98 -5.07
C LEU A 111 -5.96 3.63 -4.35
N ILE A 112 -5.34 3.56 -3.17
CA ILE A 112 -5.27 2.34 -2.35
C ILE A 112 -6.67 2.02 -1.79
N ARG A 113 -7.41 3.04 -1.36
CA ARG A 113 -8.76 2.88 -0.79
C ARG A 113 -9.75 2.36 -1.82
N GLU A 114 -9.65 2.80 -3.07
CA GLU A 114 -10.42 2.26 -4.20
C GLU A 114 -10.12 0.77 -4.44
N LYS A 115 -8.87 0.36 -4.25
CA LYS A 115 -8.41 -1.03 -4.47
C LYS A 115 -8.30 -1.87 -3.18
N LYS A 116 -8.90 -1.40 -2.08
CA LYS A 116 -8.72 -1.97 -0.74
C LYS A 116 -8.91 -3.49 -0.69
N TYR A 117 -10.05 -3.97 -1.20
CA TYR A 117 -10.39 -5.38 -1.15
C TYR A 117 -9.46 -6.23 -2.02
N LEU A 118 -9.00 -5.71 -3.16
CA LEU A 118 -8.02 -6.39 -4.02
C LEU A 118 -6.70 -6.56 -3.29
N ILE A 119 -6.20 -5.50 -2.66
CA ILE A 119 -4.94 -5.54 -1.91
C ILE A 119 -5.06 -6.52 -0.74
N ALA A 120 -6.16 -6.47 0.02
CA ALA A 120 -6.43 -7.41 1.10
C ALA A 120 -6.54 -8.86 0.63
N ALA A 121 -7.14 -9.11 -0.55
CA ALA A 121 -7.22 -10.45 -1.11
C ALA A 121 -5.84 -10.99 -1.52
N ILE A 122 -5.00 -10.18 -2.15
CA ILE A 122 -3.60 -10.56 -2.48
C ILE A 122 -2.83 -10.85 -1.20
N GLU A 123 -2.94 -9.97 -0.21
CA GLU A 123 -2.29 -10.12 1.08
C GLU A 123 -2.71 -11.44 1.76
N ALA A 124 -4.01 -11.77 1.77
CA ALA A 124 -4.50 -13.02 2.33
C ALA A 124 -3.88 -14.25 1.66
N TYR A 125 -3.70 -14.23 0.33
CA TYR A 125 -3.00 -15.31 -0.37
C TYR A 125 -1.53 -15.42 0.03
N GLU A 126 -0.84 -14.28 0.22
CA GLU A 126 0.59 -14.20 0.55
C GLU A 126 0.88 -14.59 2.01
N ASN A 127 0.08 -14.14 2.98
CA ASN A 127 0.39 -14.28 4.40
C ASN A 127 -0.60 -15.13 5.21
N GLY A 128 -1.65 -15.66 4.58
CA GLY A 128 -2.61 -16.59 5.21
C GLY A 128 -3.61 -15.93 6.15
N LYS A 129 -3.74 -14.60 6.14
CA LYS A 129 -4.75 -13.88 6.94
C LYS A 129 -6.17 -14.24 6.52
N ASN A 130 -7.08 -14.20 7.49
CA ASN A 130 -8.50 -14.24 7.17
C ASN A 130 -8.97 -12.88 6.59
N ARG A 131 -10.16 -12.86 5.95
CA ARG A 131 -10.69 -11.68 5.26
C ARG A 131 -10.80 -10.42 6.14
N TYR A 132 -11.07 -10.59 7.43
CA TYR A 132 -11.25 -9.47 8.35
C TYR A 132 -9.89 -8.89 8.74
N GLU A 133 -8.90 -9.75 9.00
CA GLU A 133 -7.53 -9.34 9.32
C GLU A 133 -6.86 -8.66 8.12
N ALA A 134 -7.01 -9.20 6.91
CA ALA A 134 -6.43 -8.61 5.72
C ALA A 134 -7.04 -7.24 5.39
N VAL A 135 -8.37 -7.09 5.48
CA VAL A 135 -8.98 -5.76 5.28
C VAL A 135 -8.59 -4.79 6.41
N ALA A 136 -8.42 -5.27 7.64
CA ALA A 136 -7.97 -4.44 8.75
C ALA A 136 -6.53 -3.94 8.57
N ASP A 137 -5.62 -4.75 8.01
CA ASP A 137 -4.24 -4.30 7.73
C ASP A 137 -4.22 -3.21 6.64
N VAL A 138 -4.98 -3.40 5.56
CA VAL A 138 -5.11 -2.36 4.52
C VAL A 138 -5.76 -1.08 5.07
N ASP A 139 -6.72 -1.21 6.00
CA ASP A 139 -7.29 -0.07 6.72
C ASP A 139 -6.23 0.67 7.54
N GLU A 140 -5.37 -0.04 8.27
CA GLU A 140 -4.29 0.56 9.06
C GLU A 140 -3.26 1.28 8.16
N ALA A 141 -2.89 0.68 7.03
CA ALA A 141 -2.00 1.33 6.05
C ALA A 141 -2.61 2.64 5.50
N LEU A 142 -3.91 2.65 5.18
CA LEU A 142 -4.64 3.85 4.76
C LEU A 142 -4.68 4.90 5.87
N ASP A 143 -4.92 4.47 7.10
CA ASP A 143 -4.96 5.33 8.28
C ASP A 143 -3.59 5.99 8.51
N PHE A 144 -2.48 5.26 8.37
CA PHE A 144 -1.14 5.83 8.44
C PHE A 144 -0.89 6.88 7.35
N ILE A 145 -1.20 6.56 6.09
CA ILE A 145 -0.99 7.49 4.97
C ILE A 145 -1.75 8.79 5.23
N LYS A 146 -3.03 8.69 5.60
CA LYS A 146 -3.89 9.85 5.87
C LYS A 146 -3.42 10.61 7.11
N TYR A 147 -3.14 9.92 8.21
CA TYR A 147 -2.67 10.52 9.46
C TYR A 147 -1.38 11.31 9.25
N TYR A 148 -0.35 10.73 8.64
CA TYR A 148 0.91 11.43 8.40
C TYR A 148 0.76 12.57 7.39
N SER A 149 -0.09 12.43 6.39
CA SER A 149 -0.38 13.50 5.44
C SER A 149 -1.03 14.72 6.10
N LEU A 150 -1.99 14.50 6.99
CA LEU A 150 -2.67 15.57 7.73
C LEU A 150 -1.74 16.19 8.78
N ASN A 151 -0.95 15.38 9.48
CA ASN A 151 0.05 15.88 10.43
C ASN A 151 1.11 16.74 9.76
N LEU A 152 1.54 16.39 8.55
CA LEU A 152 2.48 17.20 7.78
C LEU A 152 1.92 18.60 7.48
N VAL A 153 0.60 18.72 7.24
CA VAL A 153 -0.05 20.02 7.03
C VAL A 153 -0.25 20.75 8.36
N LYS A 154 -0.74 20.06 9.39
CA LYS A 154 -0.99 20.62 10.72
C LYS A 154 0.27 21.24 11.34
N ASN A 155 1.43 20.66 11.09
CA ASN A 155 2.72 21.13 11.60
C ASN A 155 3.47 22.07 10.64
N GLU A 156 2.81 22.49 9.54
CA GLU A 156 3.40 23.36 8.50
C GLU A 156 4.72 22.79 7.96
N GLY A 157 4.77 21.48 7.77
CA GLY A 157 5.99 20.74 7.53
C GLY A 157 6.70 20.35 8.82
N PHE A 158 7.97 20.71 8.93
CA PHE A 158 8.84 20.43 10.09
C PHE A 158 9.14 21.72 10.88
N ILE A 159 8.28 22.73 10.75
CA ILE A 159 8.47 24.05 11.37
C ILE A 159 8.10 24.00 12.85
N ARG A 160 7.05 23.24 13.19
CA ARG A 160 6.63 23.05 14.58
C ARG A 160 7.33 21.83 15.18
N PHE A 161 7.78 21.97 16.42
CA PHE A 161 8.32 20.86 17.20
C PHE A 161 7.22 19.83 17.46
N THR A 162 7.44 18.57 17.08
CA THR A 162 6.45 17.49 17.15
C THR A 162 6.62 16.55 18.35
N GLY A 163 7.46 16.92 19.33
CA GLY A 163 7.78 16.10 20.50
C GLY A 163 9.26 15.81 20.62
#